data_AF-A0A944GIL3-F1
#
_entry.id   AF-A0A944GIL3-F1
#
_cell.length_a   1.000
_cell.length_b   1.000
_cell.length_c   1.000
_cell.angle_alpha   90.00
_cell.angle_beta   90.00
_cell.angle_gamma   90.00
#
_symmetry.space_group_name_H-M   'P 1'
#
loop_
_entity.id
_entity.type
_entity.pdbx_description
1 polymer ?
#
loop_
_entity_poly.entity_id
_entity_poly.type
_entity_poly.pdbx_seq_one_letter_code
_entity_poly.pdbx_strand_id
1 'polypeptide(L)'
;ALIIAGGIALQNIPEGMVIIAPMLAAGISPRKTFILAMITGLVEVVGTLIGYFAVSISTAVLPFALAFAGGTMLYVISDEMIPETHSHGSERGATYALLVGFCVMLVVDVLFG
;
A
#
# COMPACT_ATOMS: atom_id res chain seq x y z
N ALA A 1 1.83 -10.72 14.94
CA ALA A 1 3.05 -10.06 14.40
C ALA A 1 3.46 -10.64 13.04
N LEU A 2 3.82 -11.93 12.94
CA LEU A 2 4.26 -12.54 11.67
C LEU A 2 3.20 -12.52 10.56
N ILE A 3 1.93 -12.73 10.92
CA ILE A 3 0.79 -12.74 9.98
C ILE A 3 0.55 -11.34 9.41
N ILE A 4 0.48 -10.32 10.26
CA ILE A 4 0.31 -8.92 9.83
C ILE A 4 1.49 -8.46 8.97
N ALA A 5 2.72 -8.78 9.38
CA ALA A 5 3.91 -8.49 8.57
C ALA A 5 3.88 -9.23 7.23
N GLY A 6 3.41 -10.47 7.19
CA GLY A 6 3.21 -11.23 5.95
C GLY A 6 2.13 -10.63 5.05
N GLY A 7 1.01 -10.16 5.63
CA GLY A 7 -0.06 -9.47 4.90
C GLY A 7 0.43 -8.17 4.26
N ILE A 8 1.17 -7.35 5.02
CA ILE A 8 1.80 -6.12 4.49
C ILE A 8 2.84 -6.46 3.42
N ALA A 9 3.66 -7.49 3.62
CA ALA A 9 4.62 -7.90 2.58
C ALA A 9 3.92 -8.33 1.28
N LEU A 10 2.77 -8.99 1.38
CA LEU A 10 1.98 -9.39 0.21
C LEU A 10 1.29 -8.22 -0.48
N GLN A 11 0.76 -7.24 0.26
CA GLN A 11 0.10 -6.05 -0.33
C GLN A 11 1.10 -5.12 -1.04
N ASN A 12 2.35 -5.09 -0.58
CA ASN A 12 3.40 -4.24 -1.16
C ASN A 12 3.77 -4.65 -2.60
N ILE A 13 3.50 -5.90 -3.00
CA ILE A 13 3.72 -6.36 -4.38
C ILE A 13 2.75 -5.65 -5.34
N PRO A 14 1.41 -5.72 -5.15
CA PRO A 14 0.44 -4.86 -5.85
C PRO A 14 0.78 -3.37 -5.82
N GLU A 15 1.11 -2.82 -4.67
CA GLU A 15 1.42 -1.39 -4.51
C GLU A 15 2.62 -0.96 -5.36
N GLY A 16 3.69 -1.77 -5.35
CA GLY A 16 4.85 -1.55 -6.20
C GLY A 16 4.51 -1.62 -7.70
N MET A 17 3.62 -2.53 -8.11
CA MET A 17 3.17 -2.61 -9.50
C MET A 17 2.40 -1.37 -9.95
N VAL A 18 1.57 -0.78 -9.07
CA VAL A 18 0.81 0.45 -9.34
C VAL A 18 1.74 1.64 -9.57
N ILE A 19 2.89 1.70 -8.88
CA ILE A 19 3.88 2.76 -9.09
C ILE A 19 4.70 2.51 -10.37
N ILE A 20 5.09 1.26 -10.63
CA ILE A 20 5.98 0.90 -11.74
C ILE A 20 5.28 1.00 -13.10
N ALA A 21 4.03 0.55 -13.20
CA ALA A 21 3.28 0.51 -14.46
C ALA A 21 3.19 1.88 -15.18
N PRO A 22 2.75 2.98 -14.53
CA PRO A 22 2.68 4.29 -15.17
C PRO A 22 4.06 4.85 -15.52
N MET A 23 5.11 4.56 -14.73
CA MET A 23 6.48 4.99 -15.03
C MET A 23 7.01 4.34 -16.31
N LEU A 24 6.73 3.06 -16.51
CA LEU A 24 7.08 2.36 -17.75
C LEU A 24 6.23 2.87 -18.92
N ALA A 25 4.94 3.11 -18.71
CA ALA A 25 4.05 3.69 -19.73
C ALA A 25 4.49 5.11 -20.15
N ALA A 26 5.04 5.89 -19.23
CA ALA A 26 5.63 7.21 -19.49
C ALA A 26 6.99 7.15 -20.22
N GLY A 27 7.51 5.96 -20.55
CA GLY A 27 8.75 5.77 -21.30
C GLY A 27 10.03 5.82 -20.46
N ILE A 28 9.94 5.74 -19.13
CA ILE A 28 11.12 5.65 -18.26
C ILE A 28 11.80 4.29 -18.47
N SER A 29 13.13 4.28 -18.56
CA SER A 29 13.87 3.04 -18.80
C SER A 29 13.72 2.06 -17.62
N PRO A 30 13.61 0.74 -17.87
CA PRO A 30 13.35 -0.25 -16.81
C PRO A 30 14.35 -0.22 -15.66
N ARG A 31 15.63 0.08 -15.94
CA ARG A 31 16.66 0.22 -14.91
C ARG A 31 16.41 1.41 -14.00
N LYS A 32 15.98 2.55 -14.55
CA LYS A 32 15.64 3.74 -13.75
C LYS A 32 14.39 3.49 -12.92
N THR A 33 13.36 2.88 -13.50
CA THR A 33 12.14 2.52 -12.78
C THR A 33 12.42 1.56 -11.62
N PHE A 34 13.29 0.57 -11.81
CA PHE A 34 13.72 -0.33 -10.74
C PHE A 34 14.42 0.40 -9.59
N ILE A 35 15.36 1.31 -9.90
CA ILE A 35 16.05 2.10 -8.87
C ILE A 35 15.05 2.96 -8.10
N LEU A 36 14.12 3.62 -8.80
CA LEU A 36 13.12 4.47 -8.16
C LEU A 36 12.17 3.65 -7.26
N ALA A 37 11.72 2.48 -7.71
CA ALA A 37 10.93 1.56 -6.89
C ALA A 37 11.71 1.03 -5.66
N MET A 38 13.02 0.87 -5.78
CA MET A 38 13.85 0.47 -4.64
C MET A 38 13.99 1.62 -3.62
N ILE A 39 14.08 2.87 -4.10
CA ILE A 39 14.10 4.06 -3.24
C ILE A 39 12.79 4.19 -2.47
N THR A 40 11.63 3.98 -3.10
CA THR A 40 10.33 4.01 -2.40
C THR A 40 10.25 2.93 -1.32
N GLY A 41 10.69 1.70 -1.62
CA GLY A 41 10.77 0.65 -0.60
C GLY A 41 11.71 0.98 0.56
N LEU A 42 12.81 1.69 0.31
CA LEU A 42 13.70 2.15 1.39
C LEU A 42 13.02 3.16 2.32
N VAL A 43 12.13 4.00 1.79
CA VAL A 43 11.35 4.95 2.60
C VAL A 43 10.44 4.20 3.60
N GLU A 44 9.82 3.10 3.18
CA GLU A 44 9.01 2.26 4.09
C GLU A 44 9.83 1.65 5.23
N VAL A 45 11.05 1.18 4.93
CA VAL A 45 11.95 0.64 5.96
C VAL A 45 12.31 1.72 6.99
N VAL A 46 12.65 2.92 6.52
CA VAL A 46 12.97 4.05 7.39
C VAL A 46 11.74 4.45 8.22
N GLY A 47 10.57 4.55 7.60
CA GLY A 47 9.30 4.85 8.28
C GLY A 47 8.95 3.82 9.35
N THR A 48 9.17 2.53 9.06
CA THR A 48 8.96 1.43 10.00
C THR A 48 9.88 1.54 11.21
N LEU A 49 11.17 1.85 11.00
CA LEU A 49 12.12 2.06 12.10
C LEU A 49 11.72 3.26 12.97
N ILE A 50 11.34 4.38 12.35
CA ILE A 50 10.86 5.57 13.07
C ILE A 50 9.62 5.21 13.91
N GLY A 51 8.65 4.52 13.34
CA GLY A 51 7.45 4.05 14.04
C GLY A 51 7.79 3.13 15.22
N TYR A 52 8.70 2.17 15.01
CA TYR A 52 9.18 1.27 16.06
C TYR A 52 9.79 2.04 17.24
N PHE A 53 10.69 2.99 16.99
CA PHE A 53 11.30 3.79 18.05
C PHE A 53 10.29 4.70 18.75
N ALA A 54 9.36 5.32 18.01
CA ALA A 54 8.32 6.15 18.60
C ALA A 54 7.44 5.35 19.59
N VAL A 55 7.02 4.15 19.20
CA VAL A 55 6.22 3.25 20.04
C VAL A 55 7.03 2.73 21.24
N SER A 56 8.34 2.54 21.08
CA SER A 56 9.23 2.15 22.19
C SER A 56 9.32 3.19 23.30
N ILE A 57 9.11 4.48 22.97
CA ILE A 57 9.13 5.59 23.93
C ILE A 57 7.76 5.73 24.61
N SER A 58 6.67 5.61 23.85
CA SER A 58 5.31 5.70 24.39
C SER A 58 4.31 4.91 23.56
N THR A 59 3.70 3.90 24.17
CA THR A 59 2.61 3.13 23.56
C THR A 59 1.33 3.95 23.37
N ALA A 60 1.19 5.09 24.07
CA ALA A 60 0.05 5.99 23.89
C ALA A 60 0.03 6.67 22.51
N VAL A 61 1.18 6.73 21.81
CA VAL A 61 1.28 7.28 20.44
C VAL A 61 0.75 6.29 19.40
N LEU A 62 0.79 4.99 19.69
CA LEU A 62 0.40 3.93 18.76
C LEU A 62 -0.99 4.11 18.13
N PRO A 63 -2.09 4.33 18.88
CA PRO A 63 -3.42 4.48 18.28
C PRO A 63 -3.52 5.70 17.35
N PHE A 64 -2.84 6.81 17.68
CA PHE A 64 -2.81 8.00 16.83
C PHE A 64 -2.01 7.75 15.55
N ALA A 65 -0.87 7.06 15.65
CA ALA A 65 -0.06 6.69 14.50
C ALA A 65 -0.82 5.72 13.56
N LEU A 66 -1.53 4.74 14.11
CA LEU A 66 -2.37 3.82 13.33
C LEU A 66 -3.55 4.53 12.66
N ALA A 67 -4.21 5.44 13.38
CA ALA A 67 -5.30 6.24 12.81
C ALA A 67 -4.80 7.15 11.68
N PHE A 68 -3.63 7.77 11.86
CA PHE A 68 -2.98 8.56 10.83
C PHE A 68 -2.62 7.73 9.59
N ALA A 69 -1.95 6.58 9.77
CA ALA A 69 -1.57 5.68 8.68
C ALA A 69 -2.80 5.16 7.91
N GLY A 70 -3.85 4.72 8.62
CA GLY A 70 -5.11 4.29 8.02
C GLY A 70 -5.80 5.41 7.24
N GLY A 71 -5.82 6.63 7.79
CA GLY A 71 -6.35 7.81 7.12
C GLY A 71 -5.58 8.17 5.83
N THR A 72 -4.25 8.10 5.86
CA THR A 72 -3.42 8.32 4.67
C THR A 72 -3.72 7.30 3.58
N MET A 73 -3.82 6.01 3.92
CA MET A 73 -4.15 4.97 2.93
C MET A 73 -5.55 5.16 2.35
N LEU A 74 -6.54 5.58 3.16
CA LEU A 74 -7.88 5.90 2.65
C LEU A 74 -7.86 7.08 1.67
N TYR A 75 -7.08 8.12 1.94
CA TYR A 75 -6.89 9.25 1.04
C TYR A 75 -6.27 8.81 -0.29
N VAL A 76 -5.14 8.09 -0.25
CA VAL A 76 -4.44 7.59 -1.45
C VAL A 76 -5.35 6.70 -2.30
N ILE A 77 -6.09 5.79 -1.67
CA ILE A 77 -7.02 4.91 -2.39
C ILE A 77 -8.12 5.74 -3.08
N SER A 78 -8.69 6.71 -2.37
CA SER A 78 -9.85 7.47 -2.84
C SER A 78 -9.50 8.51 -3.91
N ASP A 79 -8.38 9.21 -3.74
CA ASP A 79 -7.99 10.36 -4.55
C ASP A 79 -7.09 9.96 -5.73
N GLU A 80 -6.31 8.87 -5.59
CA GLU A 80 -5.38 8.43 -6.63
C GLU A 80 -5.81 7.10 -7.26
N MET A 81 -5.91 6.01 -6.47
CA MET A 81 -6.09 4.67 -7.05
C MET A 81 -7.44 4.46 -7.73
N ILE A 82 -8.55 4.86 -7.10
CA ILE A 82 -9.88 4.71 -7.70
C ILE A 82 -10.00 5.56 -8.98
N PRO A 83 -9.67 6.87 -8.97
CA PRO A 83 -9.71 7.68 -10.20
C PRO A 83 -8.83 7.14 -11.33
N GLU A 84 -7.62 6.66 -11.02
CA GLU A 84 -6.69 6.15 -12.03
C GLU A 84 -7.20 4.86 -12.72
N THR A 85 -7.86 3.98 -11.96
CA THR A 85 -8.48 2.79 -12.55
C THR A 85 -9.71 3.12 -13.41
N HIS A 86 -10.36 4.25 -13.16
CA HIS A 86 -11.53 4.70 -13.90
C HIS A 86 -11.18 5.54 -15.13
N SER A 87 -9.98 6.12 -15.20
CA SER A 87 -9.54 6.92 -16.34
C SER A 87 -9.31 6.12 -17.64
N HIS A 88 -9.18 4.79 -17.54
CA HIS A 88 -8.82 3.90 -18.65
C HIS A 88 -9.99 3.04 -19.20
N GLY A 89 -11.24 3.35 -18.82
CA GLY A 89 -12.44 2.73 -19.40
C GLY A 89 -12.78 1.31 -18.88
N SER A 90 -12.04 0.78 -17.91
CA SER A 90 -12.31 -0.50 -17.23
C SER A 90 -12.96 -0.32 -15.85
N GLU A 91 -13.72 0.76 -15.67
CA GLU A 91 -14.30 1.20 -14.40
C GLU A 91 -14.98 0.07 -13.63
N ARG A 92 -15.95 -0.62 -14.26
CA ARG A 92 -16.71 -1.71 -13.62
C ARG A 92 -15.84 -2.90 -13.25
N GLY A 93 -14.87 -3.24 -14.10
CA GLY A 93 -13.93 -4.34 -13.84
C GLY A 93 -13.04 -4.03 -12.64
N ALA A 94 -12.53 -2.80 -12.56
CA ALA A 94 -11.74 -2.31 -11.44
C ALA A 94 -12.56 -2.28 -10.13
N THR A 95 -13.82 -1.82 -10.16
CA THR A 95 -14.70 -1.85 -8.99
C THR A 95 -14.92 -3.28 -8.48
N TYR A 96 -15.18 -4.24 -9.38
CA TYR A 96 -15.34 -5.64 -8.96
C TYR A 96 -14.05 -6.24 -8.40
N ALA A 97 -12.90 -5.94 -9.00
CA ALA A 97 -11.60 -6.37 -8.48
C ALA A 97 -11.32 -5.78 -7.08
N LEU A 98 -11.64 -4.51 -6.86
CA LEU A 98 -11.55 -3.84 -5.56
C LEU A 98 -12.43 -4.54 -4.51
N LEU A 99 -13.70 -4.82 -4.83
CA LEU A 99 -14.63 -5.50 -3.93
C LEU A 99 -14.17 -6.92 -3.60
N VAL A 100 -13.69 -7.67 -4.60
CA VAL A 100 -13.13 -9.02 -4.38
C VAL A 100 -11.90 -8.95 -3.49
N GLY A 101 -10.97 -8.04 -3.76
CA GLY A 101 -9.78 -7.83 -2.92
C GLY A 101 -10.13 -7.48 -1.49
N PHE A 102 -11.10 -6.59 -1.28
CA PHE A 102 -11.61 -6.22 0.04
C PHE A 102 -12.21 -7.42 0.78
N CYS A 103 -13.08 -8.20 0.13
CA CYS A 103 -13.65 -9.42 0.72
C CYS A 103 -12.58 -10.46 1.07
N VAL A 104 -11.59 -10.66 0.18
CA VAL A 104 -10.47 -11.58 0.44
C VAL A 104 -9.67 -11.11 1.66
N MET A 105 -9.37 -9.82 1.76
CA MET A 105 -8.66 -9.29 2.93
C MET A 105 -9.47 -9.46 4.21
N LEU A 106 -10.78 -9.19 4.20
CA LEU A 106 -11.63 -9.43 5.37
C LEU A 106 -11.67 -10.91 5.78
N VAL A 107 -11.73 -11.82 4.82
CA VAL A 107 -11.69 -13.26 5.11
C VAL A 107 -10.34 -13.65 5.70
N VAL A 108 -9.24 -13.13 5.16
CA VAL A 108 -7.89 -13.35 5.69
C VAL A 108 -7.78 -12.80 7.11
N ASP A 109 -8.30 -11.61 7.38
CA ASP A 109 -8.30 -10.99 8.71
C ASP A 109 -9.12 -11.82 9.71
N VAL A 110 -10.31 -12.29 9.35
CA VAL A 110 -11.13 -13.13 10.24
C VAL A 110 -10.51 -14.51 10.50
N LEU A 111 -9.80 -15.08 9.52
CA LEU A 111 -9.21 -16.42 9.64
C LEU A 111 -7.85 -16.43 10.33
N PHE A 112 -7.07 -15.35 10.19
CA PHE A 112 -5.66 -15.30 10.60
C PHE A 112 -5.32 -14.14 11.56
N GLY A 113 -6.20 -13.16 11.73
CA GLY A 113 -6.09 -12.07 12.70
C GLY A 113 -6.51 -12.48 14.10
#